data_AF-A0AAJ6JCF4-F1
#
_entry.id   AF-A0AAJ6JCF4-F1
#
_cell.length_a   1.000
_cell.length_b   1.000
_cell.length_c   1.000
_cell.angle_alpha   90.00
_cell.angle_beta   90.00
_cell.angle_gamma   90.00
#
_symmetry.space_group_name_H-M   'P 1'
#
loop_
_entity.id
_entity.type
_entity.pdbx_description
1 polymer ?
#
loop_
_entity_poly.entity_id
_entity_poly.type
_entity_poly.pdbx_seq_one_letter_code
_entity_poly.pdbx_strand_id
1 'polypeptide(L)'
;MNDRDKPVNPFGRGERTIIRPNPGGKLPPAPTSQPPPGEGPAARPAYSPSPLPSPDAPAPPSSFSPVPEGSSYAAAPISHPTEEWISTPAQAQAPRPILPPGPPLRVDDLVAPNANPVMRAAGPLLQLLGRLRVALMRASFASLMEQVADAIKFFEKDIRSAGISEHQANTAKYILCATADDIVQHIPTEDRHVWTQYSMLSRFFGERVGGVRFFEILDHLKADPLVNYPVLELQHACLALGFQGIHRTSAGGLANLQVIQRNLYETLRRVRPKAIGDLSPNWRGQALAGRRQRLRIPVWLVAAVVAALLTGSYFVLRTLLAGRSENAAQVALALHPGDPIELKRQVAAPPPPPPPPPPPDRITQLQRIRNALAKENTACAMTADQTASFIVIRVCDLALFASGQATILDGFKPVAARVAATLDKEPGRIRVVGHTDSSPIHTVRFPSNFELSVERAKAVAAALKPGLTDSSRVDVEGKGADAPIASNTTPEGRAKNRRVEIFIERSE
;
A
#
# COMPACT_ATOMS: atom_id res chain seq x y z
N MET A 1 -56.14 -24.21 -0.17
CA MET A 1 -55.40 -25.10 0.73
C MET A 1 -54.08 -24.43 1.11
N ASN A 2 -53.81 -24.38 2.42
CA ASN A 2 -52.57 -23.96 3.12
C ASN A 2 -51.28 -24.60 2.54
N ASP A 3 -50.04 -24.20 2.82
CA ASP A 3 -49.32 -23.64 4.00
C ASP A 3 -48.05 -22.91 3.47
N ARG A 4 -47.54 -21.76 3.94
CA ARG A 4 -47.06 -21.30 5.26
C ARG A 4 -45.98 -22.18 5.94
N ASP A 5 -44.72 -21.74 5.76
CA ASP A 5 -43.75 -21.41 6.84
C ASP A 5 -42.30 -21.86 6.57
N LYS A 6 -41.45 -20.91 6.14
CA LYS A 6 -40.02 -20.85 6.48
C LYS A 6 -39.58 -19.38 6.65
N PRO A 7 -38.75 -19.05 7.67
CA PRO A 7 -38.44 -17.68 8.04
C PRO A 7 -37.38 -17.03 7.13
N VAL A 8 -37.64 -15.75 6.81
CA VAL A 8 -36.81 -14.87 5.99
C VAL A 8 -35.66 -14.30 6.81
N ASN A 9 -34.45 -14.46 6.29
CA ASN A 9 -33.22 -13.83 6.76
C ASN A 9 -33.14 -12.42 6.14
N PRO A 10 -33.21 -11.31 6.92
CA PRO A 10 -33.51 -9.99 6.37
C PRO A 10 -32.33 -9.30 5.68
N PHE A 11 -31.13 -9.88 5.60
CA PHE A 11 -30.00 -9.23 4.92
C PHE A 11 -29.14 -10.23 4.13
N GLY A 12 -29.55 -10.49 2.88
CA GLY A 12 -28.73 -11.12 1.85
C GLY A 12 -27.57 -10.22 1.39
N ARG A 13 -26.45 -10.83 0.98
CA ARG A 13 -25.19 -10.16 0.62
C ARG A 13 -25.13 -9.72 -0.86
N GLY A 14 -24.44 -8.60 -1.10
CA GLY A 14 -23.91 -8.11 -2.39
C GLY A 14 -24.37 -6.66 -2.58
N GLU A 15 -23.56 -5.61 -2.55
CA GLU A 15 -22.32 -5.35 -3.28
C GLU A 15 -21.38 -4.45 -2.45
N ARG A 16 -20.06 -4.67 -2.54
CA ARG A 16 -19.04 -3.80 -1.91
C ARG A 16 -18.66 -2.69 -2.88
N THR A 17 -18.96 -1.43 -2.56
CA THR A 17 -18.45 -0.27 -3.31
C THR A 17 -16.97 -0.06 -3.01
N ILE A 18 -16.12 -0.35 -4.00
CA ILE A 18 -14.68 -0.06 -3.96
C ILE A 18 -14.49 1.35 -4.55
N ILE A 19 -14.15 2.33 -3.70
CA ILE A 19 -13.79 3.68 -4.15
C ILE A 19 -12.32 3.66 -4.59
N ARG A 20 -12.07 3.83 -5.90
CA ARG A 20 -10.73 4.12 -6.44
C ARG A 20 -10.55 5.65 -6.53
N PRO A 21 -9.41 6.21 -6.09
CA PRO A 21 -9.11 7.62 -6.30
C PRO A 21 -8.75 7.84 -7.78
N ASN A 22 -9.41 8.80 -8.43
CA ASN A 22 -9.12 9.19 -9.81
C ASN A 22 -7.93 10.17 -9.84
N PRO A 23 -6.82 9.88 -10.56
CA PRO A 23 -5.77 10.85 -10.81
C PRO A 23 -6.17 11.79 -11.96
N GLY A 24 -5.69 13.03 -11.93
CA GLY A 24 -6.16 14.13 -12.76
C GLY A 24 -6.28 13.87 -14.27
N GLY A 25 -7.34 14.43 -14.85
CA GLY A 25 -7.59 14.48 -16.29
C GLY A 25 -8.73 15.43 -16.61
N LYS A 26 -8.53 16.28 -17.62
CA LYS A 26 -9.38 17.40 -18.07
C LYS A 26 -10.85 17.00 -18.32
N LEU A 27 -11.81 17.88 -17.97
CA LEU A 27 -13.20 17.75 -18.40
C LEU A 27 -13.32 17.97 -19.93
N PRO A 28 -14.10 17.16 -20.67
CA PRO A 28 -14.49 17.47 -22.05
C PRO A 28 -15.57 18.56 -22.13
N PRO A 29 -15.67 19.32 -23.24
CA PRO A 29 -16.67 20.36 -23.41
C PRO A 29 -18.08 19.78 -23.60
N ALA A 30 -19.10 20.52 -23.13
CA ALA A 30 -20.50 20.15 -23.22
C ALA A 30 -21.00 20.08 -24.68
N PRO A 31 -21.90 19.14 -25.02
CA PRO A 31 -22.45 19.05 -26.37
C PRO A 31 -23.48 20.16 -26.64
N THR A 32 -23.30 20.84 -27.77
CA THR A 32 -24.26 21.75 -28.40
C THR A 32 -25.48 20.98 -28.91
N SER A 33 -26.67 21.31 -28.42
CA SER A 33 -27.94 20.81 -28.97
C SER A 33 -28.41 21.69 -30.14
N GLN A 34 -28.39 21.12 -31.35
CA GLN A 34 -29.15 21.64 -32.50
C GLN A 34 -30.64 21.27 -32.34
N PRO A 35 -31.59 22.17 -32.68
CA PRO A 35 -33.02 21.86 -32.66
C PRO A 35 -33.47 21.13 -33.96
N PRO A 36 -34.47 20.23 -33.89
CA PRO A 36 -35.06 19.61 -35.07
C PRO A 36 -35.98 20.58 -35.85
N PRO A 37 -36.12 20.41 -37.18
CA PRO A 37 -36.92 21.31 -38.02
C PRO A 37 -38.39 20.87 -38.15
N GLY A 38 -39.28 21.87 -38.09
CA GLY A 38 -40.46 21.99 -38.96
C GLY A 38 -41.77 21.33 -38.54
N GLU A 39 -42.67 22.12 -37.93
CA GLU A 39 -44.09 22.17 -38.32
C GLU A 39 -44.70 23.53 -37.92
N GLY A 40 -45.54 24.09 -38.80
CA GLY A 40 -45.99 25.49 -38.86
C GLY A 40 -47.08 25.91 -37.85
N PRO A 41 -47.62 27.14 -37.98
CA PRO A 41 -47.97 27.98 -36.83
C PRO A 41 -49.46 27.94 -36.44
N ALA A 42 -49.75 28.01 -35.13
CA ALA A 42 -51.05 28.42 -34.62
C ALA A 42 -50.92 29.31 -33.36
N ALA A 43 -51.32 30.57 -33.54
CA ALA A 43 -51.77 31.61 -32.60
C ALA A 43 -51.17 31.73 -31.17
N ARG A 44 -50.48 32.85 -30.94
CA ARG A 44 -50.16 33.40 -29.61
C ARG A 44 -51.38 34.06 -28.97
N PRO A 45 -51.65 33.90 -27.67
CA PRO A 45 -52.37 34.91 -26.90
C PRO A 45 -51.40 36.00 -26.39
N ALA A 46 -51.82 37.24 -26.56
CA ALA A 46 -51.10 38.46 -26.17
C ALA A 46 -51.04 38.64 -24.65
N TYR A 47 -49.89 39.08 -24.14
CA TYR A 47 -49.72 39.51 -22.76
C TYR A 47 -49.80 41.05 -22.73
N SER A 48 -50.86 41.58 -22.14
CA SER A 48 -51.03 43.02 -21.89
C SER A 48 -50.40 43.39 -20.53
N PRO A 49 -49.69 44.52 -20.41
CA PRO A 49 -49.06 44.94 -19.16
C PRO A 49 -50.07 45.54 -18.19
N SER A 50 -50.00 45.19 -16.90
CA SER A 50 -50.74 45.89 -15.85
C SER A 50 -49.96 47.13 -15.36
N PRO A 51 -50.64 48.24 -15.01
CA PRO A 51 -50.01 49.54 -14.76
C PRO A 51 -49.48 49.69 -13.33
N LEU A 52 -48.45 50.53 -13.17
CA LEU A 52 -48.00 51.08 -11.89
C LEU A 52 -49.09 51.97 -11.26
N PRO A 53 -49.33 51.92 -9.93
CA PRO A 53 -50.18 52.89 -9.25
C PRO A 53 -49.44 54.19 -8.89
N SER A 54 -50.08 55.31 -9.18
CA SER A 54 -49.71 56.69 -8.82
C SER A 54 -49.95 56.99 -7.32
N PRO A 55 -49.30 58.02 -6.74
CA PRO A 55 -49.41 58.37 -5.33
C PRO A 55 -50.56 59.36 -5.13
N ASP A 56 -51.70 58.90 -4.62
CA ASP A 56 -52.70 59.68 -3.86
C ASP A 56 -54.01 58.87 -3.75
N ALA A 57 -54.12 57.99 -2.75
CA ALA A 57 -55.38 57.49 -2.22
C ALA A 57 -55.19 56.84 -0.83
N PRO A 58 -56.12 57.05 0.13
CA PRO A 58 -55.95 56.65 1.53
C PRO A 58 -56.14 55.15 1.78
N ALA A 59 -55.40 54.61 2.75
CA ALA A 59 -55.37 53.19 3.10
C ALA A 59 -56.65 52.71 3.82
N PRO A 60 -57.32 51.63 3.35
CA PRO A 60 -58.36 50.94 4.12
C PRO A 60 -57.79 49.80 5.01
N PRO A 61 -58.49 49.46 6.10
CA PRO A 61 -57.94 48.78 7.27
C PRO A 61 -57.70 47.27 7.12
N SER A 62 -56.71 46.78 7.87
CA SER A 62 -56.38 45.37 8.07
C SER A 62 -57.55 44.60 8.72
N SER A 63 -58.15 43.68 7.97
CA SER A 63 -59.15 42.74 8.46
C SER A 63 -58.50 41.59 9.24
N PHE A 64 -58.38 41.79 10.55
CA PHE A 64 -58.42 40.69 11.53
C PHE A 64 -59.87 40.29 11.75
N SER A 65 -60.17 38.98 11.70
CA SER A 65 -61.42 38.44 12.26
C SER A 65 -61.12 37.54 13.46
N PRO A 66 -61.97 37.56 14.51
CA PRO A 66 -61.64 37.11 15.86
C PRO A 66 -62.21 35.72 16.17
N VAL A 67 -61.63 35.05 17.18
CA VAL A 67 -62.23 33.87 17.83
C VAL A 67 -62.36 34.20 19.34
N PRO A 68 -63.49 33.86 19.99
CA PRO A 68 -64.09 34.68 21.04
C PRO A 68 -63.57 34.40 22.46
N GLU A 69 -63.61 35.43 23.29
CA GLU A 69 -63.48 35.38 24.74
C GLU A 69 -64.76 34.87 25.42
N GLY A 70 -64.58 34.07 26.48
CA GLY A 70 -65.57 34.01 27.56
C GLY A 70 -65.96 32.61 28.04
N SER A 71 -65.12 31.99 28.88
CA SER A 71 -65.53 31.01 29.90
C SER A 71 -64.38 30.83 30.88
N SER A 72 -64.50 31.44 32.06
CA SER A 72 -63.51 31.44 33.12
C SER A 72 -63.37 30.07 33.78
N TYR A 73 -62.14 29.58 33.94
CA TYR A 73 -61.74 28.82 35.12
C TYR A 73 -60.28 29.16 35.44
N ALA A 74 -60.03 29.32 36.74
CA ALA A 74 -58.82 29.86 37.34
C ALA A 74 -57.52 29.16 36.88
N ALA A 75 -56.46 29.96 36.81
CA ALA A 75 -55.10 29.51 36.57
C ALA A 75 -54.66 28.52 37.66
N ALA A 76 -54.56 27.24 37.30
CA ALA A 76 -53.78 26.24 38.01
C ALA A 76 -52.42 26.12 37.32
N PRO A 77 -51.29 26.20 38.04
CA PRO A 77 -49.96 26.13 37.45
C PRO A 77 -49.71 24.71 36.92
N ILE A 78 -49.51 24.56 35.61
CA ILE A 78 -49.07 23.28 35.04
C ILE A 78 -47.56 23.21 35.24
N SER A 79 -47.18 22.27 36.10
CA SER A 79 -45.86 21.86 36.51
C SER A 79 -44.96 21.49 35.32
N HIS A 80 -43.75 22.07 35.31
CA HIS A 80 -42.63 21.48 34.60
C HIS A 80 -42.31 20.10 35.22
N PRO A 81 -42.14 19.03 34.44
CA PRO A 81 -41.58 17.80 34.97
C PRO A 81 -40.11 18.07 35.34
N THR A 82 -39.81 17.93 36.63
CA THR A 82 -38.48 17.90 37.22
C THR A 82 -37.72 16.66 36.72
N GLU A 83 -36.78 16.83 35.78
CA GLU A 83 -35.72 15.84 35.55
C GLU A 83 -34.70 15.96 36.69
N GLU A 84 -35.01 15.29 37.79
CA GLU A 84 -34.25 15.25 39.05
C GLU A 84 -33.17 14.15 39.05
N TRP A 85 -32.63 13.75 37.89
CA TRP A 85 -31.56 12.75 37.79
C TRP A 85 -30.49 13.19 36.79
N ILE A 86 -29.69 14.20 37.18
CA ILE A 86 -28.20 14.25 37.17
C ILE A 86 -27.85 15.52 37.99
N SER A 87 -28.17 15.49 39.28
CA SER A 87 -27.58 16.41 40.25
C SER A 87 -26.24 15.83 40.69
N THR A 88 -25.20 16.01 39.87
CA THR A 88 -23.84 15.91 40.41
C THR A 88 -23.65 17.14 41.28
N PRO A 89 -23.34 17.03 42.58
CA PRO A 89 -23.01 18.24 43.35
C PRO A 89 -21.86 18.92 42.62
N ALA A 90 -22.02 20.20 42.31
CA ALA A 90 -20.99 21.02 41.72
C ALA A 90 -19.74 20.88 42.61
N GLN A 91 -18.77 20.07 42.17
CA GLN A 91 -17.45 20.08 42.75
C GLN A 91 -16.98 21.52 42.62
N ALA A 92 -16.70 22.15 43.76
CA ALA A 92 -16.10 23.47 43.82
C ALA A 92 -14.96 23.49 42.80
N GLN A 93 -15.09 24.29 41.74
CA GLN A 93 -13.99 24.51 40.81
C GLN A 93 -12.82 24.99 41.64
N ALA A 94 -11.75 24.18 41.70
CA ALA A 94 -10.51 24.62 42.30
C ALA A 94 -10.13 25.97 41.68
N PRO A 95 -9.66 26.95 42.47
CA PRO A 95 -9.28 28.25 41.94
C PRO A 95 -8.33 28.03 40.77
N ARG A 96 -8.74 28.51 39.58
CA ARG A 96 -7.89 28.42 38.39
C ARG A 96 -6.55 29.04 38.76
N PRO A 97 -5.42 28.35 38.55
CA PRO A 97 -4.13 28.95 38.83
C PRO A 97 -4.05 30.24 38.02
N ILE A 98 -3.93 31.37 38.72
CA ILE A 98 -3.63 32.65 38.11
C ILE A 98 -2.26 32.44 37.46
N LEU A 99 -2.23 32.34 36.13
CA LEU A 99 -0.96 32.30 35.43
C LEU A 99 -0.17 33.53 35.87
N PRO A 100 1.09 33.40 36.29
CA PRO A 100 1.92 34.57 36.54
C PRO A 100 1.91 35.42 35.27
N PRO A 101 1.88 36.76 35.38
CA PRO A 101 1.95 37.63 34.21
C PRO A 101 3.18 37.21 33.41
N GLY A 102 2.94 36.69 32.20
CA GLY A 102 4.02 36.30 31.31
C GLY A 102 4.96 37.48 31.10
N PRO A 103 6.26 37.22 30.80
CA PRO A 103 7.19 38.29 30.49
C PRO A 103 6.60 39.21 29.40
N PRO A 104 6.86 40.53 29.47
CA PRO A 104 6.39 41.45 28.44
C PRO A 104 6.89 40.94 27.09
N LEU A 105 5.95 40.72 26.16
CA LEU A 105 6.25 40.24 24.82
C LEU A 105 7.24 41.21 24.17
N ARG A 106 8.48 40.78 23.99
CA ARG A 106 9.48 41.56 23.26
C ARG A 106 9.08 41.55 21.79
N VAL A 107 9.16 42.70 21.13
CA VAL A 107 8.81 42.83 19.71
C VAL A 107 9.63 41.88 18.83
N ASP A 108 10.85 41.56 19.25
CA ASP A 108 11.73 40.57 18.62
C ASP A 108 11.16 39.13 18.68
N ASP A 109 10.41 38.79 19.74
CA ASP A 109 9.74 37.48 19.91
C ASP A 109 8.40 37.41 19.14
N LEU A 110 7.93 38.54 18.60
CA LEU A 110 6.67 38.66 17.84
C LEU A 110 6.88 38.58 16.33
N VAL A 111 8.13 38.46 15.86
CA VAL A 111 8.43 38.28 14.44
C VAL A 111 8.08 36.84 14.06
N ALA A 112 6.81 36.64 13.66
CA ALA A 112 6.40 35.37 13.10
C ALA A 112 7.29 35.05 11.88
N PRO A 113 7.93 33.86 11.81
CA PRO A 113 8.73 33.49 10.66
C PRO A 113 7.82 33.36 9.44
N ASN A 114 7.78 34.42 8.63
CA ASN A 114 7.09 34.44 7.36
C ASN A 114 8.13 34.47 6.24
N ALA A 115 7.93 33.68 5.18
CA ALA A 115 8.80 33.67 4.01
C ALA A 115 8.75 35.01 3.25
N ASN A 116 7.59 35.68 3.25
CA ASN A 116 7.43 37.00 2.66
C ASN A 116 7.97 38.10 3.60
N PRO A 117 8.97 38.89 3.15
CA PRO A 117 9.57 39.95 3.97
C PRO A 117 8.59 41.07 4.33
N VAL A 118 7.67 41.44 3.43
CA VAL A 118 6.65 42.46 3.69
C VAL A 118 5.71 42.01 4.80
N MET A 119 5.28 40.75 4.75
CA MET A 119 4.42 40.16 5.77
C MET A 119 5.13 40.01 7.11
N ARG A 120 6.42 39.63 7.09
CA ARG A 120 7.25 39.52 8.29
C ARG A 120 7.36 40.87 9.01
N ALA A 121 7.68 41.93 8.27
CA ALA A 121 7.77 43.29 8.81
C ALA A 121 6.42 43.80 9.33
N ALA A 122 5.32 43.46 8.65
CA ALA A 122 3.97 43.87 9.05
C ALA A 122 3.41 43.11 10.27
N GLY A 123 4.01 41.98 10.64
CA GLY A 123 3.53 41.07 11.68
C GLY A 123 3.14 41.75 13.01
N PRO A 124 4.03 42.54 13.64
CA PRO A 124 3.73 43.23 14.90
C PRO A 124 2.51 44.16 14.80
N LEU A 125 2.39 44.92 13.69
CA LEU A 125 1.27 45.83 13.47
C LEU A 125 -0.03 45.05 13.23
N LEU A 126 -0.02 44.01 12.39
CA LEU A 126 -1.20 43.17 12.15
C LEU A 126 -1.68 42.48 13.44
N GLN A 127 -0.76 42.05 14.30
CA GLN A 127 -1.09 41.48 15.60
C GLN A 127 -1.72 42.52 16.54
N LEU A 128 -1.17 43.74 16.59
CA LEU A 128 -1.74 44.85 17.35
C LEU A 128 -3.18 45.14 16.88
N LEU A 129 -3.38 45.31 15.57
CA LEU A 129 -4.70 45.55 14.97
C LEU A 129 -5.69 44.40 15.25
N GLY A 130 -5.22 43.15 15.23
CA GLY A 130 -6.03 41.99 15.59
C GLY A 130 -6.49 42.00 17.04
N ARG A 131 -5.61 42.37 17.99
CA ARG A 131 -5.96 42.50 19.41
C ARG A 131 -6.98 43.61 19.65
N LEU A 132 -6.85 44.72 18.93
CA LEU A 132 -7.80 45.84 18.99
C LEU A 132 -9.18 45.43 18.49
N ARG A 133 -9.23 44.67 17.39
CA ARG A 133 -10.49 44.16 16.85
C ARG A 133 -11.23 43.23 17.81
N VAL A 134 -10.52 42.41 18.57
CA VAL A 134 -11.11 41.49 19.58
C VAL A 134 -11.35 42.21 20.93
N ALA A 135 -11.17 43.54 20.99
CA ALA A 135 -11.36 44.35 22.20
C ALA A 135 -10.54 43.88 23.42
N LEU A 136 -9.38 43.26 23.18
CA LEU A 136 -8.52 42.73 24.24
C LEU A 136 -7.65 43.80 24.91
N MET A 137 -7.66 45.05 24.41
CA MET A 137 -6.84 46.14 24.94
C MET A 137 -7.67 47.16 25.71
N ARG A 138 -7.27 47.42 26.95
CA ARG A 138 -7.77 48.50 27.81
C ARG A 138 -6.69 49.59 27.90
N ALA A 139 -6.48 50.33 26.83
CA ALA A 139 -5.51 51.44 26.79
C ALA A 139 -6.22 52.75 26.44
N SER A 140 -5.64 53.88 26.86
CA SER A 140 -6.16 55.20 26.46
C SER A 140 -5.96 55.40 24.96
N PHE A 141 -6.91 56.11 24.34
CA PHE A 141 -6.95 56.29 22.89
C PHE A 141 -5.66 56.94 22.34
N ALA A 142 -5.14 57.96 23.02
CA ALA A 142 -3.90 58.63 22.66
C ALA A 142 -2.67 57.71 22.74
N SER A 143 -2.56 56.88 23.78
CA SER A 143 -1.46 55.92 23.90
C SER A 143 -1.52 54.86 22.79
N LEU A 144 -2.73 54.44 22.41
CA LEU A 144 -2.92 53.50 21.32
C LEU A 144 -2.50 54.08 19.98
N MET A 145 -2.80 55.36 19.73
CA MET A 145 -2.45 56.06 18.50
C MET A 145 -0.93 56.12 18.30
N GLU A 146 -0.17 56.45 19.35
CA GLU A 146 1.29 56.43 19.26
C GLU A 146 1.84 55.01 19.10
N GLN A 147 1.26 54.01 19.74
CA GLN A 147 1.67 52.60 19.52
C GLN A 147 1.49 52.17 18.06
N VAL A 148 0.36 52.52 17.43
CA VAL A 148 0.12 52.21 16.01
C VAL A 148 1.08 52.99 15.12
N ALA A 149 1.30 54.28 15.39
CA ALA A 149 2.21 55.10 14.61
C ALA A 149 3.67 54.63 14.72
N ASP A 150 4.12 54.24 15.91
CA ASP A 150 5.46 53.71 16.12
C ASP A 150 5.63 52.33 15.48
N ALA A 151 4.59 51.48 15.51
CA ALA A 151 4.59 50.22 14.77
C ALA A 151 4.69 50.44 13.25
N ILE A 152 4.07 51.48 12.70
CA ILE A 152 4.19 51.86 11.28
C ILE A 152 5.61 52.37 10.96
N LYS A 153 6.20 53.20 11.82
CA LYS A 153 7.60 53.66 11.65
C LYS A 153 8.59 52.48 11.71
N PHE A 154 8.35 51.55 12.64
CA PHE A 154 9.15 50.33 12.77
C PHE A 154 9.03 49.47 11.50
N PHE A 155 7.81 49.26 11.00
CA PHE A 155 7.56 48.58 9.74
C PHE A 155 8.33 49.21 8.57
N GLU A 156 8.29 50.54 8.44
CA GLU A 156 9.01 51.26 7.37
C GLU A 156 10.53 51.05 7.44
N LYS A 157 11.09 51.06 8.66
CA LYS A 157 12.51 50.79 8.87
C LYS A 157 12.86 49.34 8.50
N ASP A 158 12.05 48.38 8.93
CA ASP A 158 12.29 46.96 8.75
C ASP A 158 12.18 46.55 7.27
N ILE A 159 11.12 46.98 6.57
CA ILE A 159 10.93 46.68 5.15
C ILE A 159 12.02 47.29 4.26
N ARG A 160 12.54 48.46 4.62
CA ARG A 160 13.66 49.11 3.93
C ARG A 160 14.96 48.34 4.12
N SER A 161 15.18 47.77 5.31
CA SER A 161 16.34 46.91 5.58
C SER A 161 16.27 45.56 4.85
N ALA A 162 15.07 45.10 4.50
CA ALA A 162 14.84 43.84 3.78
C ALA A 162 15.09 43.91 2.26
N GLY A 163 15.50 45.06 1.72
CA GLY A 163 15.84 45.23 0.30
C GLY A 163 14.64 45.33 -0.65
N ILE A 164 13.45 45.65 -0.13
CA ILE A 164 12.24 45.89 -0.94
C ILE A 164 12.32 47.28 -1.60
N SER A 165 11.79 47.40 -2.82
CA SER A 165 11.76 48.69 -3.54
C SER A 165 11.00 49.76 -2.75
N GLU A 166 11.47 51.00 -2.83
CA GLU A 166 10.84 52.13 -2.12
C GLU A 166 9.37 52.29 -2.48
N HIS A 167 9.03 52.11 -3.76
CA HIS A 167 7.64 52.17 -4.21
C HIS A 167 6.77 51.10 -3.53
N GLN A 168 7.21 49.84 -3.49
CA GLN A 168 6.46 48.77 -2.81
C GLN A 168 6.39 48.99 -1.30
N ALA A 169 7.45 49.51 -0.68
CA ALA A 169 7.46 49.86 0.74
C ALA A 169 6.43 50.95 1.07
N ASN A 170 6.36 52.02 0.27
CA ASN A 170 5.38 53.10 0.43
C ASN A 170 3.95 52.61 0.19
N THR A 171 3.73 51.78 -0.84
CA THR A 171 2.42 51.17 -1.10
C THR A 171 1.97 50.26 0.06
N ALA A 172 2.86 49.43 0.60
CA ALA A 172 2.57 48.58 1.75
C ALA A 172 2.29 49.40 3.03
N LYS A 173 3.05 50.48 3.27
CA LYS A 173 2.80 51.44 4.36
C LYS A 173 1.41 52.07 4.23
N TYR A 174 1.03 52.49 3.01
CA TYR A 174 -0.29 53.04 2.74
C TYR A 174 -1.42 52.05 3.08
N ILE A 175 -1.29 50.81 2.61
CA ILE A 175 -2.23 49.70 2.88
C ILE A 175 -2.43 49.50 4.39
N LEU A 176 -1.33 49.52 5.16
CA LEU A 176 -1.36 49.37 6.61
C LEU A 176 -2.01 50.57 7.31
N CYS A 177 -1.70 51.80 6.90
CA CYS A 177 -2.35 53.01 7.42
C CYS A 177 -3.86 52.98 7.18
N ALA A 178 -4.29 52.65 5.95
CA ALA A 178 -5.71 52.53 5.61
C ALA A 178 -6.41 51.43 6.41
N THR A 179 -5.72 50.32 6.66
CA THR A 179 -6.24 49.21 7.46
C THR A 179 -6.39 49.58 8.94
N ALA A 180 -5.39 50.24 9.51
CA ALA A 180 -5.44 50.74 10.87
C ALA A 180 -6.58 51.74 11.06
N ASP A 181 -6.72 52.68 10.13
CA ASP A 181 -7.79 53.68 10.17
C ASP A 181 -9.19 53.05 10.06
N ASP A 182 -9.41 52.10 9.14
CA ASP A 182 -10.72 51.43 9.02
C ASP A 182 -11.03 50.55 10.24
N ILE A 183 -10.06 49.86 10.81
CA ILE A 183 -10.32 49.01 11.98
C ILE A 183 -10.65 49.88 13.20
N VAL A 184 -9.79 50.85 13.53
CA VAL A 184 -9.94 51.62 14.76
C VAL A 184 -11.16 52.53 14.72
N GLN A 185 -11.48 53.11 13.56
CA GLN A 185 -12.71 53.89 13.42
C GLN A 185 -13.97 53.06 13.71
N HIS A 186 -13.95 51.74 13.68
CA HIS A 186 -15.15 50.92 13.87
C HIS A 186 -15.15 50.13 15.19
N ILE A 187 -14.21 50.41 16.10
CA ILE A 187 -14.22 49.85 17.46
C ILE A 187 -15.26 50.63 18.30
N PRO A 188 -16.16 49.94 19.03
CA PRO A 188 -17.14 50.59 19.90
C PRO A 188 -16.43 51.22 21.10
N THR A 189 -16.08 52.51 20.98
CA THR A 189 -15.37 53.28 22.02
C THR A 189 -15.90 54.72 22.05
N GLU A 190 -15.91 55.36 23.21
CA GLU A 190 -16.47 56.71 23.40
C GLU A 190 -15.63 57.82 22.73
N ASP A 191 -14.31 57.61 22.58
CA ASP A 191 -13.35 58.60 22.06
C ASP A 191 -13.13 58.56 20.53
N ARG A 192 -14.11 58.10 19.75
CA ARG A 192 -13.96 57.90 18.28
C ARG A 192 -13.55 59.18 17.52
N HIS A 193 -13.99 60.33 18.00
CA HIS A 193 -13.74 61.65 17.41
C HIS A 193 -12.26 62.07 17.47
N VAL A 194 -11.50 61.55 18.43
CA VAL A 194 -10.05 61.78 18.54
C VAL A 194 -9.33 61.10 17.37
N TRP A 195 -9.75 59.90 16.94
CA TRP A 195 -9.10 59.19 15.83
C TRP A 195 -9.18 59.94 14.50
N THR A 196 -10.34 60.53 14.21
CA THR A 196 -10.55 61.24 12.95
C THR A 196 -9.59 62.41 12.78
N GLN A 197 -9.09 62.99 13.87
CA GLN A 197 -8.10 64.06 13.84
C GLN A 197 -6.66 63.53 13.65
N TYR A 198 -6.38 62.32 14.15
CA TYR A 198 -5.03 61.74 14.19
C TYR A 198 -4.85 60.50 13.30
N SER A 199 -5.71 60.32 12.29
CA SER A 199 -5.66 59.20 11.33
C SER A 199 -4.23 58.94 10.81
N MET A 200 -3.89 57.66 10.66
CA MET A 200 -2.57 57.26 10.17
C MET A 200 -2.34 57.70 8.73
N LEU A 201 -3.38 57.65 7.88
CA LEU A 201 -3.31 58.20 6.53
C LEU A 201 -3.08 59.72 6.53
N SER A 202 -3.74 60.44 7.41
CA SER A 202 -3.53 61.90 7.53
C SER A 202 -2.11 62.20 8.00
N ARG A 203 -1.61 61.49 9.02
CA ARG A 203 -0.29 61.69 9.62
C ARG A 203 0.86 61.35 8.65
N PHE A 204 0.74 60.28 7.86
CA PHE A 204 1.84 59.79 7.03
C PHE A 204 1.73 60.16 5.55
N PHE A 205 0.52 60.39 5.04
CA PHE A 205 0.28 60.65 3.62
C PHE A 205 -0.50 61.96 3.36
N GLY A 206 -0.95 62.67 4.40
CA GLY A 206 -1.77 63.88 4.24
C GLY A 206 -3.17 63.61 3.68
N GLU A 207 -3.62 62.36 3.66
CA GLU A 207 -4.89 61.93 3.07
C GLU A 207 -5.91 61.56 4.14
N ARG A 208 -7.17 61.99 3.97
CA ARG A 208 -8.25 61.70 4.95
C ARG A 208 -9.15 60.52 4.57
N VAL A 209 -9.09 60.06 3.31
CA VAL A 209 -9.97 59.02 2.77
C VAL A 209 -9.13 57.96 2.07
N GLY A 210 -8.90 56.81 2.72
CA GLY A 210 -8.12 55.72 2.11
C GLY A 210 -8.91 54.49 1.70
N GLY A 211 -10.20 54.43 2.02
CA GLY A 211 -11.03 53.24 1.80
C GLY A 211 -11.26 52.86 0.33
N VAL A 212 -11.11 53.81 -0.61
CA VAL A 212 -11.25 53.59 -2.06
C VAL A 212 -9.93 53.20 -2.69
N ARG A 213 -8.89 54.02 -2.46
CA ARG A 213 -7.55 53.82 -3.02
C ARG A 213 -6.91 52.49 -2.62
N PHE A 214 -7.29 51.90 -1.49
CA PHE A 214 -6.90 50.52 -1.15
C PHE A 214 -7.26 49.53 -2.28
N PHE A 215 -8.48 49.62 -2.82
CA PHE A 215 -8.96 48.72 -3.87
C PHE A 215 -8.41 49.10 -5.25
N GLU A 216 -8.19 50.40 -5.51
CA GLU A 216 -7.49 50.84 -6.73
C GLU A 216 -6.05 50.30 -6.78
N ILE A 217 -5.34 50.34 -5.64
CA ILE A 217 -4.02 49.72 -5.50
C ILE A 217 -4.12 48.21 -5.73
N LEU A 218 -5.13 47.54 -5.16
CA LEU A 218 -5.32 46.10 -5.36
C LEU A 218 -5.49 45.75 -6.84
N ASP A 219 -6.32 46.49 -7.58
CA ASP A 219 -6.56 46.23 -9.00
C ASP A 219 -5.33 46.54 -9.86
N HIS A 220 -4.57 47.58 -9.53
CA HIS A 220 -3.28 47.86 -10.18
C HIS A 220 -2.24 46.76 -9.92
N LEU A 221 -2.07 46.32 -8.67
CA LEU A 221 -1.09 45.29 -8.32
C LEU A 221 -1.44 43.92 -8.91
N LYS A 222 -2.73 43.63 -9.11
CA LYS A 222 -3.22 42.41 -9.79
C LYS A 222 -2.84 42.33 -11.27
N ALA A 223 -2.45 43.42 -11.91
CA ALA A 223 -1.99 43.40 -13.30
C ALA A 223 -0.72 42.55 -13.47
N ASP A 224 0.17 42.57 -12.47
CA ASP A 224 1.34 41.69 -12.40
C ASP A 224 1.45 41.05 -11.00
N PRO A 225 0.78 39.91 -10.77
CA PRO A 225 0.79 39.23 -9.49
C PRO A 225 2.14 38.60 -9.10
N LEU A 226 3.04 38.37 -10.07
CA LEU A 226 4.33 37.73 -9.81
C LEU A 226 5.27 38.70 -9.10
N VAL A 227 5.38 39.92 -9.64
CA VAL A 227 6.23 40.98 -9.07
C VAL A 227 5.63 41.54 -7.77
N ASN A 228 4.30 41.68 -7.73
CA ASN A 228 3.59 42.32 -6.61
C ASN A 228 3.12 41.34 -5.53
N TYR A 229 3.51 40.06 -5.63
CA TYR A 229 3.13 39.02 -4.68
C TYR A 229 3.30 39.44 -3.21
N PRO A 230 4.42 40.05 -2.78
CA PRO A 230 4.63 40.38 -1.36
C PRO A 230 3.58 41.35 -0.79
N VAL A 231 3.14 42.32 -1.61
CA VAL A 231 2.19 43.36 -1.21
C VAL A 231 0.74 42.87 -1.36
N LEU A 232 0.46 42.06 -2.38
CA LEU A 232 -0.85 41.40 -2.56
C LEU A 232 -1.16 40.46 -1.39
N GLU A 233 -0.16 39.73 -0.89
CA GLU A 233 -0.33 38.87 0.30
C GLU A 233 -0.65 39.72 1.55
N LEU A 234 -0.02 40.90 1.68
CA LEU A 234 -0.34 41.87 2.74
C LEU A 234 -1.78 42.38 2.63
N GLN A 235 -2.24 42.80 1.45
CA GLN A 235 -3.64 43.23 1.26
C GLN A 235 -4.62 42.12 1.58
N HIS A 236 -4.32 40.87 1.19
CA HIS A 236 -5.15 39.72 1.55
C HIS A 236 -5.23 39.53 3.08
N ALA A 237 -4.11 39.68 3.79
CA ALA A 237 -4.11 39.62 5.26
C ALA A 237 -4.92 40.76 5.88
N CYS A 238 -4.83 41.99 5.36
CA CYS A 238 -5.65 43.12 5.82
C CYS A 238 -7.16 42.87 5.62
N LEU A 239 -7.56 42.33 4.46
CA LEU A 239 -8.94 41.93 4.19
C LEU A 239 -9.40 40.82 5.15
N ALA A 240 -8.56 39.82 5.41
CA ALA A 240 -8.85 38.74 6.36
C ALA A 240 -8.95 39.23 7.82
N LEU A 241 -8.15 40.23 8.19
CA LEU A 241 -8.23 40.93 9.47
C LEU A 241 -9.54 41.75 9.59
N GLY A 242 -10.17 42.01 8.45
CA GLY A 242 -11.51 42.58 8.31
C GLY A 242 -11.53 44.07 8.01
N PHE A 243 -10.55 44.54 7.24
CA PHE A 243 -10.67 45.77 6.46
C PHE A 243 -11.88 45.70 5.52
N GLN A 244 -12.71 46.74 5.50
CA GLN A 244 -13.88 46.82 4.64
C GLN A 244 -13.85 48.01 3.68
N GLY A 245 -13.26 49.14 4.09
CA GLY A 245 -13.16 50.34 3.27
C GLY A 245 -14.51 50.80 2.71
N ILE A 246 -14.55 51.15 1.41
CA ILE A 246 -15.78 51.60 0.72
C ILE A 246 -16.93 50.57 0.75
N HIS A 247 -16.62 49.27 0.88
CA HIS A 247 -17.62 48.22 0.88
C HIS A 247 -18.40 48.11 2.21
N ARG A 248 -18.04 48.88 3.23
CA ARG A 248 -18.81 48.93 4.49
C ARG A 248 -20.18 49.59 4.32
N THR A 249 -20.25 50.63 3.51
CA THR A 249 -21.47 51.45 3.30
C THR A 249 -22.23 51.07 2.03
N SER A 250 -21.63 50.23 1.18
CA SER A 250 -22.23 49.78 -0.09
C SER A 250 -23.29 48.70 0.13
N ALA A 251 -24.41 48.77 -0.60
CA ALA A 251 -25.43 47.71 -0.60
C ALA A 251 -24.80 46.38 -1.07
N GLY A 252 -24.95 45.32 -0.26
CA GLY A 252 -24.32 44.02 -0.54
C GLY A 252 -22.78 44.00 -0.43
N GLY A 253 -22.17 45.04 0.16
CA GLY A 253 -20.71 45.19 0.19
C GLY A 253 -19.96 44.05 0.88
N LEU A 254 -20.54 43.42 1.91
CA LEU A 254 -19.93 42.23 2.55
C LEU A 254 -19.80 41.04 1.59
N ALA A 255 -20.80 40.79 0.74
CA ALA A 255 -20.73 39.73 -0.26
C ALA A 255 -19.66 40.05 -1.32
N ASN A 256 -19.59 41.31 -1.76
CA ASN A 256 -18.56 41.75 -2.70
C ASN A 256 -17.15 41.61 -2.11
N LEU A 257 -16.94 41.95 -0.83
CA LEU A 257 -15.67 41.76 -0.14
C LEU A 257 -15.26 40.29 -0.10
N GLN A 258 -16.19 39.38 0.18
CA GLN A 258 -15.91 37.94 0.18
C GLN A 258 -15.48 37.46 -1.22
N VAL A 259 -16.12 37.97 -2.27
CA VAL A 259 -15.73 37.67 -3.66
C VAL A 259 -14.32 38.21 -3.96
N ILE A 260 -14.03 39.46 -3.60
CA ILE A 260 -12.70 40.08 -3.79
C ILE A 260 -11.63 39.28 -3.04
N GLN A 261 -11.89 38.93 -1.78
CA GLN A 261 -10.96 38.16 -0.94
C GLN A 261 -10.69 36.77 -1.54
N ARG A 262 -11.74 36.05 -1.96
CA ARG A 262 -11.60 34.74 -2.59
C ARG A 262 -10.79 34.82 -3.89
N ASN A 263 -11.10 35.77 -4.76
CA ASN A 263 -10.40 35.94 -6.04
C ASN A 263 -8.93 36.31 -5.84
N LEU A 264 -8.63 37.17 -4.85
CA LEU A 264 -7.25 37.49 -4.47
C LEU A 264 -6.53 36.26 -3.93
N TYR A 265 -7.19 35.48 -3.07
CA TYR A 265 -6.63 34.24 -2.54
C TYR A 265 -6.29 33.22 -3.63
N GLU A 266 -7.17 33.06 -4.61
CA GLU A 266 -6.92 32.21 -5.77
C GLU A 266 -5.75 32.71 -6.61
N THR A 267 -5.66 34.03 -6.83
CA THR A 267 -4.54 34.65 -7.56
C THR A 267 -3.21 34.36 -6.86
N LEU A 268 -3.16 34.53 -5.53
CA LEU A 268 -1.97 34.24 -4.72
C LEU A 268 -1.59 32.75 -4.78
N ARG A 269 -2.58 31.84 -4.71
CA ARG A 269 -2.34 30.38 -4.81
C ARG A 269 -1.84 29.97 -6.20
N ARG A 270 -2.29 30.65 -7.27
CA ARG A 270 -1.81 30.39 -8.64
C ARG A 270 -0.34 30.78 -8.80
N VAL A 271 0.09 31.89 -8.18
CA VAL A 271 1.48 32.38 -8.23
C VAL A 271 2.41 31.54 -7.37
N ARG A 272 2.07 31.34 -6.08
CA ARG A 272 2.79 30.45 -5.18
C ARG A 272 1.84 29.42 -4.61
N PRO A 273 1.86 28.18 -5.13
CA PRO A 273 1.10 27.10 -4.52
C PRO A 273 1.63 26.86 -3.12
N LYS A 274 0.81 27.15 -2.10
CA LYS A 274 1.12 26.79 -0.72
C LYS A 274 1.00 25.27 -0.62
N ALA A 275 2.09 24.60 -0.25
CA ALA A 275 2.03 23.19 0.10
C ALA A 275 0.96 23.02 1.17
N ILE A 276 -0.01 22.13 0.93
CA ILE A 276 -1.00 21.77 1.93
C ILE A 276 -0.23 21.08 3.04
N GLY A 277 0.09 21.84 4.09
CA GLY A 277 0.67 21.29 5.30
C GLY A 277 -0.38 20.42 5.98
N ASP A 278 0.06 19.29 6.52
CA ASP A 278 -0.80 18.47 7.36
C ASP A 278 -1.38 19.34 8.49
N LEU A 279 -2.70 19.31 8.69
CA LEU A 279 -3.40 20.15 9.68
C LEU A 279 -2.89 19.96 11.11
N SER A 280 -2.22 18.83 11.38
CA SER A 280 -1.47 18.60 12.61
C SER A 280 -0.11 17.99 12.28
N PRO A 281 0.97 18.39 12.98
CA PRO A 281 2.29 17.79 12.82
C PRO A 281 2.30 16.28 13.10
N ASN A 282 1.41 15.83 13.98
CA ASN A 282 1.29 14.45 14.43
C ASN A 282 -0.07 13.83 14.05
N TRP A 283 -0.47 13.95 12.78
CA TRP A 283 -1.75 13.40 12.29
C TRP A 283 -1.79 11.87 12.29
N ARG A 284 -0.62 11.22 12.30
CA ARG A 284 -0.52 9.76 12.35
C ARG A 284 -0.98 9.31 13.74
N GLY A 285 -2.16 8.70 13.78
CA GLY A 285 -2.69 8.09 14.99
C GLY A 285 -1.64 7.17 15.62
N GLN A 286 -1.55 7.19 16.94
CA GLN A 286 -0.73 6.21 17.65
C GLN A 286 -1.24 4.82 17.27
N ALA A 287 -0.37 3.99 16.71
CA ALA A 287 -0.70 2.60 16.48
C ALA A 287 -0.99 1.99 17.85
N LEU A 288 -2.28 1.83 18.19
CA LEU A 288 -2.72 1.02 19.30
C LEU A 288 -1.99 -0.30 19.12
N ALA A 289 -1.03 -0.59 20.00
CA ALA A 289 -0.27 -1.82 19.95
C ALA A 289 -1.30 -2.94 20.04
N GLY A 290 -1.68 -3.48 18.88
CA GLY A 290 -2.72 -4.48 18.79
C GLY A 290 -2.35 -5.54 19.79
N ARG A 291 -3.20 -5.75 20.79
CA ARG A 291 -2.96 -6.67 21.91
C ARG A 291 -2.63 -8.00 21.25
N ARG A 292 -1.33 -8.30 21.07
CA ARG A 292 -0.86 -9.52 20.43
C ARG A 292 -1.36 -10.60 21.36
N GLN A 293 -2.49 -11.20 21.01
CA GLN A 293 -2.99 -12.36 21.70
C GLN A 293 -1.91 -13.41 21.47
N ARG A 294 -1.01 -13.55 22.45
CA ARG A 294 -0.03 -14.62 22.47
C ARG A 294 -0.84 -15.89 22.32
N LEU A 295 -0.68 -16.56 21.19
CA LEU A 295 -1.36 -17.81 20.87
C LEU A 295 -1.05 -18.78 22.03
N ARG A 296 -1.99 -18.95 22.95
CA ARG A 296 -1.85 -19.93 24.03
C ARG A 296 -2.11 -21.28 23.40
N ILE A 297 -1.04 -21.99 23.06
CA ILE A 297 -1.13 -23.37 22.57
C ILE A 297 -1.81 -24.17 23.68
N PRO A 298 -2.97 -24.79 23.42
CA PRO A 298 -3.68 -25.53 24.46
C PRO A 298 -2.91 -26.81 24.78
N VAL A 299 -2.86 -27.17 26.06
CA VAL A 299 -2.05 -28.29 26.58
C VAL A 299 -2.41 -29.63 25.90
N TRP A 300 -3.66 -29.81 25.47
CA TRP A 300 -4.10 -31.00 24.75
C TRP A 300 -3.37 -31.20 23.41
N LEU A 301 -2.97 -30.12 22.72
CA LEU A 301 -2.25 -30.20 21.45
C LEU A 301 -0.83 -30.77 21.69
N VAL A 302 -0.16 -30.30 22.74
CA VAL A 302 1.15 -30.80 23.15
C VAL A 302 1.04 -32.28 23.55
N ALA A 303 0.02 -32.64 24.33
CA ALA A 303 -0.22 -34.01 24.73
C ALA A 303 -0.47 -34.94 23.51
N ALA A 304 -1.24 -34.47 22.52
CA ALA A 304 -1.50 -35.22 21.29
C ALA A 304 -0.22 -35.46 20.46
N VAL A 305 0.64 -34.45 20.33
CA VAL A 305 1.93 -34.59 19.63
C VAL A 305 2.84 -35.58 20.36
N VAL A 306 2.93 -35.49 21.69
CA VAL A 306 3.73 -36.42 22.50
C VAL A 306 3.20 -37.85 22.37
N ALA A 307 1.88 -38.05 22.43
CA ALA A 307 1.27 -39.37 22.25
C ALA A 307 1.56 -39.94 20.86
N ALA A 308 1.50 -39.12 19.81
CA ALA A 308 1.84 -39.54 18.44
C ALA A 308 3.31 -39.96 18.33
N LEU A 309 4.23 -39.20 18.94
CA LEU A 309 5.66 -39.53 18.97
C LEU A 309 5.93 -40.84 19.73
N LEU A 310 5.31 -41.03 20.90
CA LEU A 310 5.45 -42.26 21.68
C LEU A 310 4.90 -43.48 20.93
N THR A 311 3.75 -43.32 20.27
CA THR A 311 3.15 -44.38 19.46
C THR A 311 4.05 -44.75 18.27
N GLY A 312 4.55 -43.74 17.55
CA GLY A 312 5.51 -43.94 16.46
C GLY A 312 6.78 -44.64 16.94
N SER A 313 7.35 -44.20 18.06
CA SER A 313 8.52 -44.83 18.67
C SER A 313 8.26 -46.28 19.07
N TYR A 314 7.10 -46.58 19.64
CA TYR A 314 6.72 -47.95 20.00
C TYR A 314 6.65 -48.86 18.76
N PHE A 315 6.02 -48.40 17.67
CA PHE A 315 5.96 -49.17 16.44
C PHE A 315 7.34 -49.42 15.83
N VAL A 316 8.22 -48.42 15.82
CA VAL A 316 9.60 -48.56 15.34
C VAL A 316 10.39 -49.55 16.21
N LEU A 317 10.32 -49.43 17.53
CA LEU A 317 11.00 -50.37 18.43
C LEU A 317 10.45 -51.79 18.26
N ARG A 318 9.14 -51.95 18.06
CA ARG A 318 8.50 -53.25 17.83
C ARG A 318 8.96 -53.90 16.53
N THR A 319 9.06 -53.16 15.43
CA THR A 319 9.54 -53.71 14.15
C THR A 319 11.01 -54.07 14.20
N LEU A 320 11.84 -53.25 14.85
CA LEU A 320 13.26 -53.55 15.07
C LEU A 320 13.45 -54.79 15.95
N LEU A 321 12.65 -54.92 17.02
CA LEU A 321 12.72 -56.08 17.92
C LEU A 321 12.25 -57.35 17.22
N ALA A 322 11.15 -57.29 16.45
CA ALA A 322 10.63 -58.40 15.66
C ALA A 322 11.67 -58.90 14.65
N GLY A 323 12.34 -57.99 13.92
CA GLY A 323 13.40 -58.37 12.99
C GLY A 323 14.59 -59.05 13.67
N ARG A 324 14.96 -58.61 14.89
CA ARG A 324 16.03 -59.25 15.67
C ARG A 324 15.60 -60.60 16.26
N SER A 325 14.35 -60.73 16.70
CA SER A 325 13.82 -62.00 17.23
C SER A 325 13.70 -63.07 16.17
N GLU A 326 13.32 -62.71 14.94
CA GLU A 326 13.26 -63.65 13.81
C GLU A 326 14.63 -64.27 13.53
N ASN A 327 15.69 -63.45 13.50
CA ASN A 327 17.06 -63.91 13.31
C ASN A 327 17.53 -64.81 14.46
N ALA A 328 17.22 -64.43 15.71
CA ALA A 328 17.57 -65.24 16.88
C ALA A 328 16.79 -66.57 16.91
N ALA A 329 15.51 -66.56 16.52
CA ALA A 329 14.68 -67.75 16.41
C ALA A 329 15.19 -68.71 15.32
N GLN A 330 15.63 -68.18 14.18
CA GLN A 330 16.25 -68.98 13.12
C GLN A 330 17.56 -69.64 13.58
N VAL A 331 18.40 -68.93 14.34
CA VAL A 331 19.63 -69.50 14.93
C VAL A 331 19.30 -70.58 15.98
N ALA A 332 18.28 -70.36 16.82
CA ALA A 332 17.85 -71.35 17.81
C ALA A 332 17.28 -72.62 17.16
N LEU A 333 16.49 -72.47 16.08
CA LEU A 333 15.98 -73.59 15.27
C LEU A 333 17.10 -74.34 14.56
N ALA A 334 18.13 -73.63 14.07
CA ALA A 334 19.29 -74.27 13.46
C ALA A 334 20.14 -75.09 14.47
N LEU A 335 20.12 -74.73 15.75
CA LEU A 335 20.80 -75.47 16.82
C LEU A 335 20.05 -76.74 17.26
N HIS A 336 18.74 -76.83 17.00
CA HIS A 336 17.93 -78.02 17.26
C HIS A 336 17.13 -78.40 16.01
N PRO A 337 17.77 -79.04 15.01
CA PRO A 337 17.06 -79.61 13.89
C PRO A 337 16.05 -80.61 14.44
N GLY A 338 14.76 -80.41 14.18
CA GLY A 338 13.67 -81.27 14.66
C GLY A 338 13.61 -82.64 13.98
N ASP A 339 14.72 -83.12 13.42
CA ASP A 339 14.82 -84.44 12.85
C ASP A 339 14.99 -85.46 14.00
N PRO A 340 14.19 -86.53 14.04
CA PRO A 340 14.42 -87.61 14.98
C PRO A 340 15.82 -88.16 14.75
N ILE A 341 16.62 -88.22 15.82
CA ILE A 341 18.00 -88.73 15.77
C ILE A 341 17.93 -90.24 15.42
N GLU A 342 18.04 -90.56 14.12
CA GLU A 342 18.13 -91.94 13.64
C GLU A 342 19.60 -92.40 13.53
N LEU A 343 19.96 -93.43 14.30
CA LEU A 343 21.24 -94.13 14.20
C LEU A 343 21.29 -94.91 12.87
N LYS A 344 21.83 -94.27 11.84
CA LYS A 344 21.99 -94.87 10.51
C LYS A 344 23.18 -95.85 10.49
N ARG A 345 22.90 -97.14 10.70
CA ARG A 345 23.88 -98.23 10.47
C ARG A 345 24.11 -98.36 8.96
N GLN A 346 25.33 -98.09 8.49
CA GLN A 346 25.68 -98.26 7.08
C GLN A 346 25.63 -99.76 6.69
N VAL A 347 24.61 -100.12 5.91
CA VAL A 347 24.55 -101.37 5.14
C VAL A 347 24.53 -100.96 3.67
N ALA A 348 25.48 -101.48 2.89
CA ALA A 348 25.57 -101.24 1.46
C ALA A 348 24.39 -101.87 0.71
N ALA A 349 23.63 -101.04 -0.01
CA ALA A 349 22.53 -101.42 -0.90
C ALA A 349 22.62 -100.56 -2.20
N PRO A 350 22.07 -101.05 -3.34
CA PRO A 350 22.57 -100.80 -4.71
C PRO A 350 22.31 -99.38 -5.24
N PRO A 351 22.97 -98.97 -6.34
CA PRO A 351 23.05 -97.57 -6.76
C PRO A 351 21.67 -97.01 -7.18
N PRO A 352 21.24 -95.87 -6.62
CA PRO A 352 20.07 -95.14 -7.10
C PRO A 352 20.36 -94.41 -8.43
N PRO A 353 19.34 -94.21 -9.28
CA PRO A 353 19.48 -93.53 -10.57
C PRO A 353 19.93 -92.07 -10.42
N PRO A 354 20.67 -91.53 -11.41
CA PRO A 354 21.31 -90.21 -11.30
C PRO A 354 20.29 -89.07 -11.18
N PRO A 355 20.51 -88.08 -10.29
CA PRO A 355 19.70 -86.87 -10.23
C PRO A 355 19.85 -86.02 -11.50
N PRO A 356 18.78 -85.35 -11.96
CA PRO A 356 18.82 -84.49 -13.14
C PRO A 356 19.76 -83.28 -12.94
N PRO A 357 20.43 -82.82 -14.01
CA PRO A 357 21.42 -81.75 -13.95
C PRO A 357 20.80 -80.40 -13.52
N PRO A 358 21.58 -79.52 -12.86
CA PRO A 358 21.15 -78.14 -12.60
C PRO A 358 20.78 -77.45 -13.92
N PRO A 359 19.66 -76.69 -13.97
CA PRO A 359 19.31 -75.95 -15.17
C PRO A 359 20.45 -74.99 -15.54
N PRO A 360 20.81 -74.88 -16.84
CA PRO A 360 21.95 -74.08 -17.27
C PRO A 360 21.76 -72.62 -16.87
N ASP A 361 22.86 -71.96 -16.52
CA ASP A 361 22.96 -70.51 -16.28
C ASP A 361 22.17 -69.72 -17.34
N ARG A 362 20.90 -69.40 -17.07
CA ARG A 362 20.19 -68.38 -17.85
C ARG A 362 20.83 -67.07 -17.46
N ILE A 363 21.73 -66.59 -18.31
CA ILE A 363 22.30 -65.25 -18.21
C ILE A 363 21.12 -64.27 -18.18
N THR A 364 20.84 -63.73 -16.99
CA THR A 364 19.75 -62.77 -16.77
C THR A 364 19.92 -61.57 -17.70
N GLN A 365 18.82 -60.92 -18.08
CA GLN A 365 18.86 -59.68 -18.86
C GLN A 365 19.92 -58.67 -18.34
N LEU A 366 20.06 -58.54 -17.02
CA LEU A 366 21.09 -57.73 -16.38
C LEU A 366 22.52 -58.22 -16.67
N GLN A 367 22.77 -59.55 -16.60
CA GLN A 367 24.08 -60.12 -16.94
C GLN A 367 24.40 -59.98 -18.43
N ARG A 368 23.42 -60.05 -19.33
CA ARG A 368 23.64 -59.80 -20.78
C ARG A 368 24.11 -58.37 -21.02
N ILE A 369 23.43 -57.39 -20.41
CA ILE A 369 23.80 -55.98 -20.48
C ILE A 369 25.15 -55.72 -19.80
N ARG A 370 25.39 -56.28 -18.61
CA ARG A 370 26.69 -56.16 -17.92
C ARG A 370 27.84 -56.75 -18.73
N ASN A 371 27.67 -57.93 -19.31
CA ASN A 371 28.72 -58.57 -20.12
C ASN A 371 29.01 -57.79 -21.40
N ALA A 372 27.98 -57.20 -22.02
CA ALA A 372 28.15 -56.35 -23.20
C ALA A 372 28.88 -55.02 -22.87
N LEU A 373 28.57 -54.43 -21.71
CA LEU A 373 29.16 -53.16 -21.25
C LEU A 373 30.51 -53.35 -20.52
N ALA A 374 30.84 -54.55 -20.06
CA ALA A 374 32.10 -54.85 -19.34
C ALA A 374 33.37 -54.60 -20.16
N LYS A 375 33.25 -54.52 -21.50
CA LYS A 375 34.36 -54.18 -22.40
C LYS A 375 34.64 -52.68 -22.50
N GLU A 376 33.82 -51.82 -21.88
CA GLU A 376 33.89 -50.37 -22.02
C GLU A 376 34.60 -49.72 -20.83
N ASN A 377 35.88 -49.40 -21.01
CA ASN A 377 36.69 -48.69 -20.01
C ASN A 377 36.58 -47.17 -20.26
N THR A 378 35.51 -46.53 -19.79
CA THR A 378 35.46 -45.06 -19.72
C THR A 378 36.18 -44.56 -18.46
N ALA A 379 36.73 -43.35 -18.50
CA ALA A 379 37.44 -42.71 -17.37
C ALA A 379 36.56 -42.57 -16.09
N CYS A 380 35.25 -42.75 -16.21
CA CYS A 380 34.31 -42.95 -15.10
C CYS A 380 33.54 -44.25 -15.36
N ALA A 381 33.47 -45.15 -14.36
CA ALA A 381 32.86 -46.47 -14.52
C ALA A 381 31.38 -46.37 -14.90
N MET A 382 30.99 -46.95 -16.04
CA MET A 382 29.58 -47.22 -16.32
C MET A 382 29.10 -48.37 -15.45
N THR A 383 28.01 -48.17 -14.75
CA THR A 383 27.43 -49.20 -13.89
C THR A 383 26.03 -49.54 -14.37
N ALA A 384 25.78 -50.84 -14.57
CA ALA A 384 24.44 -51.35 -14.82
C ALA A 384 23.89 -51.98 -13.54
N ASP A 385 22.81 -51.41 -13.02
CA ASP A 385 22.10 -51.89 -11.83
C ASP A 385 20.66 -52.26 -12.17
N GLN A 386 20.06 -53.12 -11.36
CA GLN A 386 18.67 -53.54 -11.52
C GLN A 386 17.78 -52.90 -10.46
N THR A 387 16.64 -52.38 -10.89
CA THR A 387 15.52 -51.95 -10.05
C THR A 387 14.32 -52.87 -10.31
N ALA A 388 13.26 -52.78 -9.49
CA ALA A 388 12.09 -53.67 -9.55
C ALA A 388 11.49 -53.85 -10.97
N SER A 389 11.45 -52.79 -11.78
CA SER A 389 10.82 -52.79 -13.12
C SER A 389 11.74 -52.34 -14.27
N PHE A 390 12.96 -51.88 -13.97
CA PHE A 390 13.88 -51.31 -14.96
C PHE A 390 15.32 -51.72 -14.69
N ILE A 391 16.11 -51.86 -15.76
CA ILE A 391 17.57 -51.93 -15.70
C ILE A 391 18.10 -50.52 -15.95
N VAL A 392 18.98 -50.04 -15.06
CA VAL A 392 19.51 -48.67 -15.05
C VAL A 392 20.98 -48.71 -15.42
N ILE A 393 21.33 -48.14 -16.57
CA ILE A 393 22.71 -47.91 -16.98
C ILE A 393 23.06 -46.47 -16.58
N ARG A 394 23.98 -46.31 -15.63
CA ARG A 394 24.43 -44.99 -15.18
C ARG A 394 25.73 -44.61 -15.86
N VAL A 395 25.76 -43.40 -16.42
CA VAL A 395 26.95 -42.83 -17.05
C VAL A 395 27.24 -41.46 -16.45
N CYS A 396 28.48 -41.26 -15.99
CA CYS A 396 28.90 -40.00 -15.38
C CYS A 396 28.95 -38.86 -16.41
N ASP A 397 28.49 -37.67 -16.03
CA ASP A 397 28.47 -36.47 -16.89
C ASP A 397 29.85 -36.06 -17.40
N LEU A 398 30.90 -36.25 -16.60
CA LEU A 398 32.29 -35.93 -16.96
C LEU A 398 32.81 -36.73 -18.17
N ALA A 399 32.22 -37.90 -18.45
CA ALA A 399 32.57 -38.70 -19.63
C ALA A 399 31.76 -38.29 -20.87
N LEU A 400 30.68 -37.54 -20.69
CA LEU A 400 29.69 -37.22 -21.72
C LEU A 400 29.80 -35.78 -22.23
N PHE A 401 30.03 -34.82 -21.32
CA PHE A 401 29.90 -33.39 -21.60
C PHE A 401 31.04 -32.59 -20.97
N ALA A 402 31.38 -31.45 -21.59
CA ALA A 402 32.14 -30.41 -20.92
C ALA A 402 31.28 -29.69 -19.86
N SER A 403 31.92 -29.10 -18.85
CA SER A 403 31.22 -28.39 -17.76
C SER A 403 30.29 -27.29 -18.32
N GLY A 404 29.04 -27.28 -17.87
CA GLY A 404 28.02 -26.29 -18.29
C GLY A 404 27.54 -26.40 -19.74
N GLN A 405 27.95 -27.44 -20.48
CA GLN A 405 27.54 -27.69 -21.86
C GLN A 405 26.62 -28.91 -21.97
N ALA A 406 25.82 -28.94 -23.05
CA ALA A 406 24.97 -30.09 -23.43
C ALA A 406 25.41 -30.73 -24.75
N THR A 407 26.58 -30.36 -25.29
CA THR A 407 27.16 -30.98 -26.48
C THR A 407 28.01 -32.18 -26.08
N ILE A 408 27.73 -33.35 -26.66
CA ILE A 408 28.45 -34.59 -26.40
C ILE A 408 29.89 -34.50 -26.91
N LEU A 409 30.83 -34.99 -26.10
CA LEU A 409 32.23 -35.14 -26.48
C LEU A 409 32.42 -36.20 -27.57
N ASP A 410 33.28 -35.94 -28.56
CA ASP A 410 33.50 -36.86 -29.69
C ASP A 410 33.95 -38.26 -29.25
N GLY A 411 34.70 -38.36 -28.15
CA GLY A 411 35.13 -39.63 -27.55
C GLY A 411 33.98 -40.53 -27.06
N PHE A 412 32.78 -39.97 -26.81
CA PHE A 412 31.62 -40.73 -26.36
C PHE A 412 30.76 -41.30 -27.50
N LYS A 413 30.82 -40.72 -28.71
CA LYS A 413 30.08 -41.21 -29.88
C LYS A 413 30.26 -42.72 -30.17
N PRO A 414 31.47 -43.30 -30.16
CA PRO A 414 31.64 -44.74 -30.38
C PRO A 414 31.09 -45.59 -29.23
N VAL A 415 31.04 -45.04 -28.01
CA VAL A 415 30.46 -45.70 -26.83
C VAL A 415 28.93 -45.70 -26.92
N ALA A 416 28.33 -44.56 -27.25
CA ALA A 416 26.90 -44.45 -27.52
C ALA A 416 26.42 -45.45 -28.59
N ALA A 417 27.17 -45.62 -29.68
CA ALA A 417 26.82 -46.58 -30.73
C ALA A 417 26.76 -48.04 -30.22
N ARG A 418 27.67 -48.43 -29.31
CA ARG A 418 27.70 -49.79 -28.73
C ARG A 418 26.66 -49.99 -27.64
N VAL A 419 26.40 -48.96 -26.83
CA VAL A 419 25.28 -48.95 -25.88
C VAL A 419 23.96 -49.11 -26.66
N ALA A 420 23.77 -48.36 -27.74
CA ALA A 420 22.60 -48.49 -28.62
C ALA A 420 22.47 -49.90 -29.20
N ALA A 421 23.55 -50.48 -29.75
CA ALA A 421 23.55 -51.85 -30.28
C ALA A 421 23.27 -52.93 -29.23
N THR A 422 23.58 -52.66 -27.95
CA THR A 422 23.24 -53.55 -26.83
C THR A 422 21.77 -53.41 -26.47
N LEU A 423 21.26 -52.19 -26.40
CA LEU A 423 19.85 -51.90 -26.08
C LEU A 423 18.89 -52.32 -27.19
N ASP A 424 19.32 -52.33 -28.45
CA ASP A 424 18.49 -52.76 -29.59
C ASP A 424 18.11 -54.25 -29.50
N LYS A 425 18.99 -55.07 -28.89
CA LYS A 425 18.80 -56.52 -28.71
C LYS A 425 17.84 -56.88 -27.59
N GLU A 426 17.53 -55.93 -26.71
CA GLU A 426 16.67 -56.15 -25.55
C GLU A 426 15.31 -55.46 -25.79
N PRO A 427 14.17 -56.13 -25.54
CA PRO A 427 12.85 -55.53 -25.71
C PRO A 427 12.53 -54.54 -24.58
N GLY A 428 11.63 -53.59 -24.84
CA GLY A 428 11.15 -52.63 -23.83
C GLY A 428 11.41 -51.16 -24.20
N ARG A 429 10.74 -50.24 -23.50
CA ARG A 429 10.98 -48.79 -23.69
C ARG A 429 12.27 -48.34 -23.03
N ILE A 430 12.97 -47.42 -23.69
CA ILE A 430 14.22 -46.82 -23.25
C ILE A 430 13.92 -45.40 -22.78
N ARG A 431 14.28 -45.06 -21.54
CA ARG A 431 14.15 -43.70 -21.02
C ARG A 431 15.52 -43.15 -20.65
N VAL A 432 15.87 -42.01 -21.23
CA VAL A 432 17.11 -41.29 -20.94
C VAL A 432 16.80 -40.14 -19.99
N VAL A 433 17.35 -40.20 -18.78
CA VAL A 433 17.12 -39.21 -17.72
C VAL A 433 18.39 -38.45 -17.41
N GLY A 434 18.35 -37.12 -17.54
CA GLY A 434 19.47 -36.25 -17.20
C GLY A 434 19.37 -35.72 -15.77
N HIS A 435 20.50 -35.73 -15.05
CA HIS A 435 20.65 -35.13 -13.71
C HIS A 435 21.81 -34.13 -13.68
N THR A 436 21.63 -33.05 -12.94
CA THR A 436 22.65 -32.03 -12.63
C THR A 436 22.97 -32.02 -11.15
N ASP A 437 24.00 -31.28 -10.74
CA ASP A 437 24.29 -31.07 -9.31
C ASP A 437 23.54 -29.84 -8.77
N SER A 438 23.72 -29.55 -7.48
CA SER A 438 23.07 -28.40 -6.84
C SER A 438 23.70 -27.04 -7.17
N SER A 439 24.73 -26.97 -8.03
CA SER A 439 25.35 -25.71 -8.40
C SER A 439 24.42 -24.97 -9.36
N PRO A 440 23.96 -23.74 -9.04
CA PRO A 440 23.04 -23.02 -9.92
C PRO A 440 23.68 -22.69 -11.27
N ILE A 441 22.97 -22.95 -12.37
CA ILE A 441 23.33 -22.46 -13.71
C ILE A 441 22.29 -21.45 -14.20
N HIS A 442 22.79 -20.31 -14.68
CA HIS A 442 22.01 -19.27 -15.36
C HIS A 442 22.82 -18.74 -16.54
N THR A 443 22.66 -19.38 -17.70
CA THR A 443 23.27 -18.92 -18.96
C THR A 443 22.18 -18.56 -19.96
N VAL A 444 22.52 -17.79 -20.99
CA VAL A 444 21.57 -17.45 -22.08
C VAL A 444 20.97 -18.70 -22.72
N ARG A 445 21.75 -19.80 -22.79
CA ARG A 445 21.32 -21.07 -23.38
C ARG A 445 20.58 -21.99 -22.40
N PHE A 446 20.91 -21.92 -21.10
CA PHE A 446 20.31 -22.72 -20.05
C PHE A 446 19.93 -21.83 -18.85
N PRO A 447 18.73 -21.23 -18.88
CA PRO A 447 18.15 -20.50 -17.76
C PRO A 447 18.09 -21.27 -16.43
N SER A 448 18.01 -22.60 -16.43
CA SER A 448 17.97 -23.42 -15.20
C SER A 448 18.67 -24.78 -15.32
N ASN A 449 18.99 -25.38 -14.15
CA ASN A 449 19.53 -26.74 -14.04
C ASN A 449 18.60 -27.80 -14.63
N PHE A 450 17.29 -27.56 -14.59
CA PHE A 450 16.30 -28.43 -15.20
C PHE A 450 16.46 -28.45 -16.72
N GLU A 451 16.52 -27.29 -17.36
CA GLU A 451 16.70 -27.17 -18.81
C GLU A 451 18.03 -27.76 -19.27
N LEU A 452 19.12 -27.52 -18.53
CA LEU A 452 20.42 -28.16 -18.82
C LEU A 452 20.29 -29.69 -18.79
N SER A 453 19.58 -30.25 -17.80
CA SER A 453 19.41 -31.70 -17.66
C SER A 453 18.60 -32.31 -18.80
N VAL A 454 17.53 -31.63 -19.26
CA VAL A 454 16.71 -32.04 -20.41
C VAL A 454 17.54 -32.02 -21.69
N GLU A 455 18.29 -30.95 -21.94
CA GLU A 455 19.10 -30.81 -23.17
C GLU A 455 20.24 -31.84 -23.22
N ARG A 456 20.87 -32.15 -22.08
CA ARG A 456 21.85 -33.24 -21.99
C ARG A 456 21.23 -34.60 -22.29
N ALA A 457 20.06 -34.88 -21.72
CA ALA A 457 19.34 -36.13 -21.98
C ALA A 457 18.94 -36.24 -23.46
N LYS A 458 18.50 -35.14 -24.09
CA LYS A 458 18.22 -35.08 -25.55
C LYS A 458 19.46 -35.37 -26.38
N ALA A 459 20.61 -34.80 -26.00
CA ALA A 459 21.86 -35.05 -26.71
C ALA A 459 22.24 -36.53 -26.65
N VAL A 460 22.14 -37.18 -25.48
CA VAL A 460 22.42 -38.62 -25.34
C VAL A 460 21.43 -39.45 -26.15
N ALA A 461 20.13 -39.14 -26.09
CA ALA A 461 19.13 -39.81 -26.91
C ALA A 461 19.42 -39.66 -28.42
N ALA A 462 19.83 -38.48 -28.87
CA ALA A 462 20.22 -38.24 -30.27
C ALA A 462 21.45 -39.04 -30.68
N ALA A 463 22.40 -39.29 -29.76
CA ALA A 463 23.56 -40.14 -30.02
C ALA A 463 23.23 -41.64 -30.03
N LEU A 464 22.19 -42.08 -29.33
CA LEU A 464 21.76 -43.48 -29.30
C LEU A 464 20.86 -43.86 -30.48
N LYS A 465 19.98 -42.96 -30.91
CA LYS A 465 18.99 -43.21 -31.99
C LYS A 465 19.56 -43.84 -33.27
N PRO A 466 20.72 -43.43 -33.80
CA PRO A 466 21.28 -44.04 -35.02
C PRO A 466 21.63 -45.52 -34.90
N GLY A 467 21.84 -46.03 -33.69
CA GLY A 467 22.15 -47.44 -33.43
C GLY A 467 20.94 -48.29 -33.01
N LEU A 468 19.73 -47.73 -33.07
CA LEU A 468 18.49 -48.40 -32.70
C LEU A 468 17.61 -48.58 -33.95
N THR A 469 17.07 -49.79 -34.13
CA THR A 469 16.17 -50.11 -35.24
C THR A 469 14.84 -49.37 -35.11
N ASP A 470 14.37 -49.19 -33.88
CA ASP A 470 13.17 -48.40 -33.56
C ASP A 470 13.52 -47.23 -32.62
N SER A 471 13.73 -46.06 -33.24
CA SER A 471 14.01 -44.81 -32.52
C SER A 471 12.82 -44.25 -31.74
N SER A 472 11.60 -44.77 -31.96
CA SER A 472 10.40 -44.34 -31.22
C SER A 472 10.34 -44.89 -29.80
N ARG A 473 11.19 -45.87 -29.48
CA ARG A 473 11.32 -46.47 -28.14
C ARG A 473 12.07 -45.58 -27.14
N VAL A 474 12.64 -44.44 -27.56
CA VAL A 474 13.49 -43.59 -26.74
C VAL A 474 12.75 -42.34 -26.26
N ASP A 475 12.46 -42.31 -24.96
CA ASP A 475 11.93 -41.15 -24.26
C ASP A 475 13.03 -40.36 -23.53
N VAL A 476 12.82 -39.05 -23.40
CA VAL A 476 13.78 -38.14 -22.76
C VAL A 476 13.12 -37.43 -21.59
N GLU A 477 13.79 -37.42 -20.44
CA GLU A 477 13.35 -36.73 -19.23
C GLU A 477 14.52 -35.98 -18.58
N GLY A 478 14.24 -34.82 -17.98
CA GLY A 478 15.20 -34.09 -17.15
C GLY A 478 14.71 -34.03 -15.71
N LYS A 479 15.62 -34.24 -14.75
CA LYS A 479 15.32 -34.13 -13.32
C LYS A 479 16.02 -32.95 -12.63
N GLY A 480 16.83 -32.19 -13.36
CA GLY A 480 17.63 -31.12 -12.77
C GLY A 480 18.49 -31.63 -11.61
N ALA A 481 18.53 -30.87 -10.52
CA ALA A 481 19.25 -31.24 -9.31
C ALA A 481 18.45 -32.18 -8.38
N ASP A 482 17.24 -32.59 -8.80
CA ASP A 482 16.36 -33.44 -8.02
C ASP A 482 16.86 -34.90 -8.06
N ALA A 483 16.60 -35.64 -6.97
CA ALA A 483 17.11 -36.99 -6.73
C ALA A 483 18.66 -37.14 -6.77
N PRO A 484 19.39 -36.45 -5.86
CA PRO A 484 20.83 -36.66 -5.69
C PRO A 484 21.12 -38.06 -5.15
N ILE A 485 22.13 -38.74 -5.72
CA ILE A 485 22.57 -40.08 -5.29
C ILE A 485 23.79 -40.03 -4.35
N ALA A 486 24.42 -38.85 -4.23
CA ALA A 486 25.54 -38.59 -3.34
C ALA A 486 25.43 -37.18 -2.73
N SER A 487 26.27 -36.89 -1.74
CA SER A 487 26.27 -35.57 -1.10
C SER A 487 26.64 -34.47 -2.09
N ASN A 488 25.82 -33.41 -2.16
CA ASN A 488 26.17 -32.21 -2.94
C ASN A 488 27.26 -31.34 -2.28
N THR A 489 27.65 -31.63 -1.04
CA THR A 489 28.64 -30.84 -0.30
C THR A 489 30.07 -31.10 -0.77
N THR A 490 30.39 -32.30 -1.27
CA THR A 490 31.74 -32.66 -1.71
C THR A 490 31.88 -32.58 -3.25
N PRO A 491 33.04 -32.19 -3.79
CA PRO A 491 33.29 -32.22 -5.24
C PRO A 491 33.03 -33.60 -5.87
N GLU A 492 33.39 -34.67 -5.16
CA GLU A 492 33.22 -36.06 -5.60
C GLU A 492 31.75 -36.45 -5.64
N GLY A 493 30.95 -36.02 -4.65
CA GLY A 493 29.52 -36.28 -4.61
C GLY A 493 28.75 -35.47 -5.66
N ARG A 494 29.15 -34.22 -5.92
CA ARG A 494 28.61 -33.44 -7.06
C ARG A 494 28.92 -34.10 -8.40
N ALA A 495 30.14 -34.63 -8.57
CA ALA A 495 30.51 -35.36 -9.78
C ALA A 495 29.67 -36.63 -9.99
N LYS A 496 29.25 -37.32 -8.93
CA LYS A 496 28.30 -38.45 -9.01
C LYS A 496 26.87 -38.01 -9.33
N ASN A 497 26.46 -36.83 -8.85
CA ASN A 497 25.11 -36.31 -9.11
C ASN A 497 24.94 -35.80 -10.54
N ARG A 498 25.99 -35.24 -11.14
CA ARG A 498 26.03 -34.97 -12.58
C ARG A 498 26.15 -36.29 -13.35
N ARG A 499 25.02 -36.81 -13.84
CA ARG A 499 24.96 -38.10 -14.54
C ARG A 499 23.80 -38.16 -15.53
N VAL A 500 23.88 -39.11 -16.45
CA VAL A 500 22.75 -39.52 -17.29
C VAL A 500 22.46 -40.98 -17.00
N GLU A 501 21.20 -41.28 -16.74
CA GLU A 501 20.72 -42.63 -16.49
C GLU A 501 19.88 -43.09 -17.69
N ILE A 502 20.16 -44.29 -18.19
CA ILE A 502 19.40 -44.92 -19.27
C ILE A 502 18.65 -46.09 -18.65
N PHE A 503 17.32 -46.00 -18.64
CA PHE A 503 16.44 -47.04 -18.15
C PHE A 503 15.93 -47.88 -19.31
N ILE A 504 15.93 -49.20 -19.18
CA ILE A 504 15.22 -50.12 -20.07
C ILE A 504 14.23 -50.96 -19.26
N GLU A 505 13.00 -51.09 -19.74
CA GLU A 505 11.98 -51.94 -19.11
C GLU A 505 12.48 -53.38 -19.01
N ARG A 506 12.29 -53.97 -17.83
CA ARG A 506 12.69 -55.35 -17.55
C ARG A 506 11.66 -56.31 -18.14
N SER A 507 12.10 -57.31 -18.90
CA SER A 507 11.21 -58.26 -19.59
C SER A 507 11.17 -59.67 -18.99
N GLU A 508 12.03 -59.96 -18.00
CA GLU A 508 12.22 -61.28 -17.38
C GLU A 508 12.03 -61.25 -15.86
#